data_AF-A0A5E5R0V1-F1
#
_entry.id   AF-A0A5E5R0V1-F1
#
_cell.length_a   1.000
_cell.length_b   1.000
_cell.length_c   1.000
_cell.angle_alpha   90.00
_cell.angle_beta   90.00
_cell.angle_gamma   90.00
#
_symmetry.space_group_name_H-M   'P 1'
#
loop_
_entity.id
_entity.type
_entity.pdbx_description
1 polymer ?
#
loop_
_entity_poly.entity_id
_entity_poly.type
_entity_poly.pdbx_seq_one_letter_code
_entity_poly.pdbx_strand_id
1 'polypeptide(L)'
;MKALIGIGLCAALLGGCAALPGRDGPRECSQQLGQEQELQMNMVRDMIREGRLHAALANLESMPPGLLDVREERALILRRIGDPRARAEYQALLETCKAAEAHHGLGLLALRNGDSARAVLELREAARLRPTESRFRNDLGSPCSSAATVSARASNSSLRWSCSRVASCRRPTCSACCTCKATGKMRSA
;
A
#
# COMPACT_ATOMS: atom_id res chain seq x y z
N MET A 1 -76.93 20.33 21.31
CA MET A 1 -76.02 21.48 21.03
C MET A 1 -74.83 21.40 21.97
N LYS A 2 -73.61 21.56 21.43
CA LYS A 2 -72.28 21.58 22.10
C LYS A 2 -71.70 20.18 22.39
N ALA A 3 -70.43 19.85 22.14
CA ALA A 3 -69.38 20.41 21.30
C ALA A 3 -68.30 19.31 21.16
N LEU A 4 -67.65 19.28 19.98
CA LEU A 4 -66.47 18.49 19.63
C LEU A 4 -65.29 18.75 20.59
N ILE A 5 -64.61 17.71 21.07
CA ILE A 5 -63.20 17.79 21.50
C ILE A 5 -62.45 16.50 21.12
N GLY A 6 -61.65 16.60 20.05
CA GLY A 6 -60.26 16.12 19.97
C GLY A 6 -59.98 14.61 19.92
N ILE A 7 -60.11 14.01 18.73
CA ILE A 7 -59.31 12.84 18.33
C ILE A 7 -57.93 13.36 17.93
N GLY A 8 -56.87 12.81 18.51
CA GLY A 8 -55.49 13.19 18.14
C GLY A 8 -54.43 12.48 18.98
N LEU A 9 -54.51 11.16 19.08
CA LEU A 9 -53.47 10.31 19.67
C LEU A 9 -52.25 10.30 18.73
N CYS A 10 -51.45 11.36 18.74
CA CYS A 10 -50.11 11.34 18.14
C CYS A 10 -49.13 10.71 19.13
N ALA A 11 -49.12 9.38 19.15
CA ALA A 11 -48.01 8.59 19.66
C ALA A 11 -46.79 8.87 18.77
N ALA A 12 -46.05 9.94 19.08
CA ALA A 12 -44.71 10.15 18.56
C ALA A 12 -43.79 9.12 19.23
N LEU A 13 -43.78 7.92 18.65
CA LEU A 13 -42.64 7.02 18.76
C LEU A 13 -41.43 7.81 18.28
N LEU A 14 -40.66 8.35 19.23
CA LEU A 14 -39.27 8.73 18.98
C LEU A 14 -38.56 7.43 18.60
N GLY A 15 -38.60 7.14 17.30
CA GLY A 15 -37.88 6.06 16.68
C GLY A 15 -36.42 6.23 17.04
N GLY A 16 -35.95 5.35 17.94
CA GLY A 16 -34.54 5.17 18.18
C GLY A 16 -33.87 4.94 16.83
N CYS A 17 -32.82 5.70 16.55
CA CYS A 17 -31.88 5.32 15.53
C CYS A 17 -31.23 4.01 15.99
N ALA A 18 -31.82 2.88 15.59
CA ALA A 18 -31.09 1.63 15.55
C ALA A 18 -29.93 1.85 14.58
N ALA A 19 -28.76 2.15 15.14
CA ALA A 19 -27.51 2.10 14.42
C ALA A 19 -27.36 0.67 13.92
N LEU A 20 -27.68 0.44 12.64
CA LEU A 20 -27.44 -0.82 11.97
C LEU A 20 -25.92 -1.06 11.98
N PRO A 21 -25.39 -2.13 12.63
CA PRO A 21 -24.04 -2.57 12.36
C PRO A 21 -24.10 -3.31 11.03
N GLY A 22 -23.93 -2.57 9.94
CA GLY A 22 -24.19 -3.08 8.60
C GLY A 22 -23.51 -2.23 7.55
N ARG A 23 -22.19 -2.08 7.66
CA ARG A 23 -21.33 -1.74 6.53
C ARG A 23 -20.15 -2.71 6.52
N ASP A 24 -20.40 -3.90 5.98
CA ASP A 24 -19.33 -4.72 5.45
C ASP A 24 -18.80 -4.01 4.19
N GLY A 25 -17.86 -3.09 4.43
CA GLY A 25 -16.92 -2.65 3.41
C GLY A 25 -16.09 -3.84 2.91
N PRO A 26 -15.31 -3.67 1.83
CA PRO A 26 -14.42 -4.73 1.35
C PRO A 26 -13.59 -5.23 2.51
N ARG A 27 -13.81 -6.50 2.93
CA ARG A 27 -13.24 -7.15 4.11
C ARG A 27 -11.85 -6.59 4.41
N GLU A 28 -11.80 -5.61 5.30
CA GLU A 28 -10.54 -5.12 5.82
C GLU A 28 -9.86 -6.30 6.51
N CYS A 29 -8.54 -6.25 6.68
CA CYS A 29 -7.81 -7.22 7.50
C CYS A 29 -8.20 -7.18 8.99
N SER A 30 -9.47 -6.91 9.31
CA SER A 30 -10.04 -6.80 10.64
C SER A 30 -10.21 -8.19 11.24
N GLN A 31 -9.08 -8.88 11.46
CA GLN A 31 -8.98 -9.59 12.73
C GLN A 31 -8.93 -8.51 13.79
N GLN A 32 -10.03 -8.33 14.50
CA GLN A 32 -10.12 -7.36 15.59
C GLN A 32 -9.00 -7.67 16.59
N LEU A 33 -8.02 -6.77 16.65
CA LEU A 33 -7.11 -6.70 17.78
C LEU A 33 -8.01 -6.49 19.01
N GLY A 34 -7.78 -7.26 20.07
CA GLY A 34 -8.39 -6.90 21.36
C GLY A 34 -7.83 -5.55 21.83
N GLN A 35 -8.53 -4.89 22.75
CA GLN A 35 -8.17 -3.54 23.21
C GLN A 35 -6.71 -3.46 23.72
N GLU A 36 -6.23 -4.52 24.37
CA GLU A 36 -4.83 -4.61 24.83
C GLU A 36 -3.84 -4.73 23.67
N GLN A 37 -4.15 -5.56 22.66
CA GLN A 37 -3.29 -5.70 21.48
C GLN A 37 -3.26 -4.43 20.63
N GLU A 38 -4.36 -3.68 20.58
CA GLU A 38 -4.43 -2.40 19.88
C GLU A 38 -3.53 -1.36 20.56
N LEU A 39 -3.56 -1.27 21.90
CA LEU A 39 -2.67 -0.38 22.65
C LEU A 39 -1.20 -0.73 22.41
N GLN A 40 -0.85 -2.02 22.48
CA GLN A 40 0.50 -2.49 22.19
C GLN A 40 0.90 -2.17 20.74
N MET A 41 0.00 -2.34 19.78
CA MET A 41 0.26 -2.03 18.38
C MET A 41 0.50 -0.53 18.14
N ASN A 42 -0.26 0.33 18.81
CA ASN A 42 -0.05 1.78 18.74
C ASN A 42 1.32 2.17 19.31
N MET A 43 1.73 1.57 20.43
CA MET A 43 3.07 1.76 20.98
C MET A 43 4.16 1.29 20.00
N VAL A 44 3.97 0.15 19.32
CA VAL A 44 4.89 -0.33 18.28
C VAL A 44 5.04 0.69 17.15
N ARG A 45 3.93 1.21 16.64
CA ARG A 45 3.92 2.23 15.58
C ARG A 45 4.63 3.50 16.01
N ASP A 46 4.45 3.94 17.26
CA ASP A 46 5.14 5.11 17.82
C ASP A 46 6.65 4.91 17.84
N MET A 47 7.11 3.76 18.34
CA MET A 47 8.52 3.41 18.31
C MET A 47 9.10 3.35 16.88
N ILE A 48 8.34 2.84 15.90
CA ILE A 48 8.75 2.85 14.48
C ILE A 48 8.90 4.28 13.96
N ARG A 49 7.95 5.17 14.28
CA ARG A 49 7.99 6.58 13.88
C ARG A 49 9.21 7.29 14.48
N GLU A 50 9.51 7.00 15.74
CA GLU A 50 10.65 7.54 16.49
C GLU A 50 12.00 6.89 16.13
N GLY A 51 11.99 5.83 15.31
CA GLY A 51 13.21 5.13 14.88
C GLY A 51 13.78 4.15 15.91
N ARG A 52 13.07 3.86 17.01
CA ARG A 52 13.43 2.83 17.99
C ARG A 52 13.06 1.42 17.47
N LEU A 53 13.68 1.01 16.38
CA LEU A 53 13.30 -0.20 15.64
C LEU A 53 13.55 -1.50 16.40
N HIS A 54 14.63 -1.60 17.16
CA HIS A 54 14.90 -2.79 17.98
C HIS A 54 13.91 -2.93 19.15
N ALA A 55 13.53 -1.81 19.78
CA ALA A 55 12.52 -1.82 20.84
C ALA A 55 11.13 -2.18 20.28
N ALA A 56 10.80 -1.66 19.09
CA ALA A 56 9.59 -2.04 18.37
C ALA A 56 9.56 -3.54 18.05
N LEU A 57 10.67 -4.11 17.59
CA LEU A 57 10.75 -5.55 17.31
C LEU A 57 10.53 -6.39 18.56
N ALA A 58 11.17 -6.03 19.68
CA ALA A 58 11.00 -6.74 20.96
C ALA A 58 9.55 -6.70 21.46
N ASN A 59 8.84 -5.58 21.26
CA ASN A 59 7.42 -5.50 21.62
C ASN A 59 6.53 -6.36 20.71
N LEU A 60 6.92 -6.61 19.45
CA LEU A 60 6.17 -7.53 18.59
C LEU A 60 6.38 -9.00 18.96
N GLU A 61 7.43 -9.35 19.70
CA GLU A 61 7.68 -10.72 20.16
C GLU A 61 6.71 -11.15 21.27
N SER A 62 6.17 -10.20 22.04
CA SER A 62 5.11 -10.48 23.03
C SER A 62 3.71 -10.57 22.41
N MET A 63 3.56 -10.24 21.12
CA MET A 63 2.28 -10.27 20.42
C MET A 63 2.08 -11.59 19.64
N PRO A 64 0.83 -12.04 19.43
CA PRO A 64 0.56 -13.24 18.66
C PRO A 64 1.08 -13.15 17.21
N PRO A 65 1.93 -14.10 16.73
CA PRO A 65 2.58 -14.00 15.42
C PRO A 65 1.64 -14.26 14.23
N GLY A 66 0.43 -14.78 14.49
CA GLY A 66 -0.58 -15.06 13.47
C GLY A 66 -1.34 -13.83 12.98
N LEU A 67 -1.25 -12.71 13.69
CA LEU A 67 -1.90 -11.46 13.31
C LEU A 67 -1.18 -10.84 12.11
N LEU A 68 -1.92 -10.56 11.04
CA LEU A 68 -1.36 -10.02 9.81
C LEU A 68 -0.71 -8.64 10.02
N ASP A 69 -1.29 -7.81 10.90
CA ASP A 69 -0.71 -6.51 11.29
C ASP A 69 0.64 -6.66 12.00
N VAL A 70 0.75 -7.60 12.95
CA VAL A 70 2.02 -7.91 13.65
C VAL A 70 3.08 -8.36 12.65
N ARG A 71 2.69 -9.21 11.69
CA ARG A 71 3.59 -9.68 10.64
C ARG A 71 4.03 -8.56 9.70
N GLU A 72 3.11 -7.68 9.29
CA GLU A 72 3.42 -6.51 8.46
C GLU A 72 4.43 -5.58 9.16
N GLU A 73 4.17 -5.20 10.41
CA GLU A 73 5.03 -4.29 11.16
C GLU A 73 6.41 -4.93 11.42
N ARG A 74 6.47 -6.25 11.70
CA ARG A 74 7.74 -6.99 11.78
C ARG A 74 8.50 -6.93 10.46
N ALA A 75 7.85 -7.17 9.32
CA ALA A 75 8.48 -7.08 8.01
C ALA A 75 9.03 -5.68 7.72
N LEU A 76 8.27 -4.64 8.09
CA LEU A 76 8.66 -3.23 7.98
C LEU A 76 9.90 -2.94 8.82
N ILE A 77 9.91 -3.35 10.09
CA ILE A 77 11.03 -3.16 11.00
C ILE A 77 12.29 -3.86 10.47
N LEU A 78 12.17 -5.14 10.08
CA LEU A 78 13.28 -5.92 9.53
C LEU A 78 13.86 -5.24 8.27
N ARG A 79 13.01 -4.74 7.37
CA ARG A 79 13.45 -4.01 6.17
C ARG A 79 14.25 -2.77 6.52
N ARG A 80 13.83 -2.02 7.55
CA ARG A 80 14.43 -0.75 7.95
C ARG A 80 15.76 -0.94 8.71
N ILE A 81 15.88 -2.03 9.48
CA ILE A 81 17.15 -2.47 10.08
C ILE A 81 18.09 -3.09 9.02
N GLY A 82 17.54 -3.57 7.91
CA GLY A 82 18.31 -4.20 6.83
C GLY A 82 18.48 -5.71 7.00
N ASP A 83 17.67 -6.33 7.85
CA ASP A 83 17.67 -7.78 8.06
C ASP A 83 17.13 -8.50 6.81
N PRO A 84 17.85 -9.51 6.26
CA PRO A 84 17.44 -10.24 5.07
C PRO A 84 16.12 -11.01 5.24
N ARG A 85 15.72 -11.34 6.47
CA ARG A 85 14.44 -12.01 6.77
C ARG A 85 13.23 -11.20 6.34
N ALA A 86 13.37 -9.88 6.18
CA ALA A 86 12.29 -8.99 5.71
C ALA A 86 11.62 -9.48 4.42
N ARG A 87 12.41 -10.03 3.48
CA ARG A 87 11.86 -10.52 2.21
C ARG A 87 10.88 -11.69 2.42
N ALA A 88 11.26 -12.65 3.26
CA ALA A 88 10.42 -13.82 3.54
C ALA A 88 9.13 -13.42 4.26
N GLU A 89 9.21 -12.46 5.19
CA GLU A 89 8.02 -11.94 5.89
C GLU A 89 7.04 -11.24 4.95
N TYR A 90 7.53 -10.43 4.00
CA TYR A 90 6.66 -9.85 2.99
C TYR A 90 6.10 -10.90 2.03
N GLN A 91 6.88 -11.91 1.62
CA GLN A 91 6.38 -12.98 0.76
C GLN A 91 5.23 -13.76 1.41
N ALA A 92 5.29 -13.99 2.73
CA ALA A 92 4.22 -14.64 3.47
C ALA A 92 2.91 -13.83 3.50
N LEU A 93 2.95 -12.53 3.21
CA LEU A 93 1.79 -11.65 3.17
C LEU A 93 1.15 -11.53 1.77
N LEU A 94 1.78 -12.06 0.71
CA LEU A 94 1.30 -11.94 -0.67
C LEU A 94 -0.06 -12.60 -0.90
N GLU A 95 -0.31 -13.72 -0.22
CA GLU A 95 -1.58 -14.47 -0.34
C GLU A 95 -2.60 -14.06 0.73
N THR A 96 -2.46 -12.85 1.29
CA THR A 96 -3.32 -12.34 2.36
C THR A 96 -3.97 -11.01 1.96
N CYS A 97 -4.87 -10.50 2.80
CA CYS A 97 -5.44 -9.16 2.60
C CYS A 97 -4.40 -8.03 2.71
N LYS A 98 -3.17 -8.32 3.20
CA LYS A 98 -2.02 -7.40 3.23
C LYS A 98 -1.12 -7.50 1.98
N ALA A 99 -1.59 -8.10 0.89
CA ALA A 99 -0.84 -8.24 -0.36
C ALA A 99 -0.32 -6.89 -0.90
N ALA A 100 -1.10 -5.81 -0.74
CA ALA A 100 -0.69 -4.49 -1.19
C ALA A 100 0.52 -3.96 -0.40
N GLU A 101 0.55 -4.12 0.92
CA GLU A 101 1.71 -3.82 1.77
C GLU A 101 2.90 -4.71 1.43
N ALA A 102 2.66 -5.99 1.14
CA ALA A 102 3.69 -6.95 0.78
C ALA A 102 4.43 -6.54 -0.49
N HIS A 103 3.68 -6.29 -1.57
CA HIS A 103 4.24 -5.79 -2.84
C HIS A 103 4.96 -4.46 -2.64
N HIS A 104 4.41 -3.56 -1.83
CA HIS A 104 5.07 -2.29 -1.51
C HIS A 104 6.43 -2.50 -0.83
N GLY A 105 6.47 -3.34 0.22
CA GLY A 105 7.67 -3.68 0.95
C GLY A 105 8.74 -4.38 0.09
N LEU A 106 8.33 -5.31 -0.77
CA LEU A 106 9.21 -5.99 -1.73
C LEU A 106 9.78 -5.02 -2.77
N GLY A 107 8.97 -4.07 -3.23
CA GLY A 107 9.41 -3.01 -4.12
C GLY A 107 10.46 -2.11 -3.49
N LEU A 108 10.26 -1.68 -2.23
CA LEU A 108 11.24 -0.90 -1.48
C LEU A 108 12.54 -1.69 -1.19
N LEU A 109 12.44 -3.00 -0.96
CA LEU A 109 13.61 -3.87 -0.86
C LEU A 109 14.37 -3.96 -2.20
N ALA A 110 13.66 -4.06 -3.31
CA ALA A 110 14.27 -4.08 -4.64
C ALA A 110 15.00 -2.76 -4.96
N LEU A 111 14.42 -1.61 -4.60
CA LEU A 111 15.10 -0.32 -4.71
C LEU A 111 16.41 -0.27 -3.92
N ARG A 112 16.41 -0.75 -2.67
CA ARG A 112 17.62 -0.81 -1.84
C ARG A 112 18.71 -1.69 -2.46
N ASN A 113 18.32 -2.72 -3.20
CA ASN A 113 19.25 -3.62 -3.90
C ASN A 113 19.67 -3.10 -5.29
N GLY A 114 19.17 -1.94 -5.73
CA GLY A 114 19.43 -1.37 -7.05
C GLY A 114 18.61 -1.98 -8.20
N ASP A 115 17.74 -2.94 -7.91
CA ASP A 115 16.86 -3.57 -8.90
C ASP A 115 15.62 -2.71 -9.16
N SER A 116 15.84 -1.63 -9.91
CA SER A 116 14.80 -0.64 -10.24
C SER A 116 13.68 -1.24 -11.10
N ALA A 117 14.00 -2.24 -11.94
CA ALA A 117 13.01 -2.90 -12.79
C ALA A 117 12.01 -3.70 -11.95
N ARG A 118 12.51 -4.53 -11.03
CA ARG A 118 11.65 -5.26 -10.09
C ARG A 118 10.90 -4.34 -9.15
N ALA A 119 11.55 -3.28 -8.66
CA ALA A 119 10.89 -2.30 -7.81
C ALA A 119 9.64 -1.69 -8.46
N VAL A 120 9.74 -1.31 -9.74
CA VAL A 120 8.61 -0.75 -10.48
C VAL A 120 7.47 -1.77 -10.63
N LEU A 121 7.76 -3.04 -10.88
CA LEU A 121 6.73 -4.09 -10.99
C LEU A 121 5.97 -4.26 -9.67
N GLU A 122 6.70 -4.43 -8.57
CA GLU A 122 6.11 -4.65 -7.25
C GLU A 122 5.31 -3.43 -6.77
N LEU A 123 5.85 -2.21 -6.94
CA LEU A 123 5.17 -0.98 -6.53
C LEU A 123 3.92 -0.70 -7.38
N ARG A 124 3.92 -1.12 -8.65
CA ARG A 124 2.73 -1.01 -9.51
C ARG A 124 1.62 -1.92 -9.01
N GLU A 125 1.96 -3.13 -8.61
CA GLU A 125 0.99 -4.08 -8.07
C GLU A 125 0.41 -3.59 -6.76
N ALA A 126 1.23 -3.02 -5.86
CA ALA A 126 0.75 -2.38 -4.64
C ALA A 126 -0.27 -1.26 -4.92
N ALA A 127 0.01 -0.38 -5.88
CA ALA A 127 -0.90 0.69 -6.28
C ALA A 127 -2.15 0.18 -7.00
N ARG A 128 -2.06 -0.94 -7.73
CA ARG A 128 -3.20 -1.60 -8.38
C ARG A 128 -4.16 -2.18 -7.33
N LEU A 129 -3.61 -2.81 -6.30
CA LEU A 129 -4.39 -3.41 -5.21
C LEU A 129 -5.06 -2.36 -4.32
N ARG A 130 -4.39 -1.23 -4.06
CA ARG A 130 -4.96 -0.10 -3.31
C ARG A 130 -4.70 1.25 -4.01
N PRO A 131 -5.57 1.63 -4.96
CA PRO A 131 -5.36 2.83 -5.79
C PRO A 131 -5.64 4.15 -5.07
N THR A 132 -6.35 4.12 -3.94
CA THR A 132 -6.65 5.30 -3.11
C THR A 132 -5.52 5.67 -2.17
N GLU A 133 -4.61 4.73 -1.89
CA GLU A 133 -3.53 4.92 -0.94
C GLU A 133 -2.46 5.87 -1.50
N SER A 134 -2.24 6.98 -0.80
CA SER A 134 -1.31 8.02 -1.24
C SER A 134 0.14 7.55 -1.23
N ARG A 135 0.54 6.72 -0.25
CA ARG A 135 1.93 6.26 -0.10
C ARG A 135 2.38 5.46 -1.33
N PHE A 136 1.52 4.57 -1.83
CA PHE A 136 1.82 3.72 -2.98
C PHE A 136 1.91 4.50 -4.29
N ARG A 137 1.08 5.53 -4.45
CA ARG A 137 1.13 6.41 -5.63
C ARG A 137 2.39 7.27 -5.63
N ASN A 138 2.78 7.81 -4.48
CA ASN A 138 3.98 8.63 -4.35
C ASN A 138 5.25 7.80 -4.59
N ASP A 139 5.28 6.58 -4.03
CA ASP A 139 6.41 5.67 -4.16
C ASP A 139 6.54 5.07 -5.55
N LEU A 140 5.59 5.24 -6.47
CA LEU A 140 5.78 4.95 -7.89
C LEU A 140 6.52 6.05 -8.65
N GLY A 141 6.37 7.31 -8.22
CA GLY A 141 7.03 8.45 -8.84
C GLY A 141 8.56 8.38 -8.70
N SER A 142 9.05 7.97 -7.54
CA SER A 142 10.49 7.87 -7.24
C SER A 142 11.23 6.80 -8.09
N PRO A 143 10.84 5.51 -8.09
CA PRO A 143 11.40 4.47 -8.97
C PRO A 143 11.27 4.79 -10.45
N CYS A 144 10.18 5.41 -10.88
CA CYS A 144 10.02 5.76 -12.29
C CYS A 144 11.04 6.82 -12.71
N SER A 145 11.33 7.81 -11.84
CA SER A 145 12.35 8.82 -12.10
C SER A 145 13.77 8.24 -12.16
N SER A 146 14.08 7.25 -11.31
CA SER A 146 15.39 6.57 -11.30
C SER A 146 15.53 5.54 -12.43
N ALA A 147 14.48 4.80 -12.77
CA ALA A 147 14.48 3.88 -13.91
C ALA A 147 14.67 4.62 -15.25
N ALA A 148 14.09 5.83 -15.38
CA ALA A 148 14.31 6.70 -16.54
C ALA A 148 15.79 7.11 -16.68
N THR A 149 16.53 7.24 -15.57
CA THR A 149 17.97 7.58 -15.59
C THR A 149 18.88 6.36 -15.78
N VAL A 150 18.51 5.18 -15.27
CA VAL A 150 19.30 3.95 -15.43
C VAL A 150 19.23 3.40 -16.86
N SER A 151 18.08 3.49 -17.52
CA SER A 151 17.96 3.12 -18.95
C SER A 151 18.84 4.00 -19.86
N ALA A 152 19.04 5.27 -19.49
CA ALA A 152 19.94 6.17 -20.21
C ALA A 152 21.43 5.82 -20.01
N ARG A 153 21.81 5.24 -18.86
CA ARG A 153 23.22 4.94 -18.52
C ARG A 153 23.67 3.53 -18.94
N ALA A 154 22.75 2.61 -19.19
CA ALA A 154 23.03 1.25 -19.69
C ALA A 154 23.17 1.15 -21.22
N SER A 155 22.98 2.24 -21.97
CA SER A 155 23.01 2.23 -23.44
C SER A 155 24.36 2.71 -23.99
N ASN A 156 25.45 1.98 -23.75
CA ASN A 156 26.68 2.11 -24.54
C ASN A 156 26.63 1.15 -25.75
N SER A 157 25.65 1.33 -26.63
CA SER A 157 25.57 0.64 -27.93
C SER A 157 24.50 1.26 -28.83
N SER A 158 24.79 2.42 -29.44
CA SER A 158 24.15 2.96 -30.66
C SER A 158 22.61 3.10 -30.77
N LEU A 159 21.83 2.69 -29.77
CA LEU A 159 20.38 2.77 -29.80
C LEU A 159 19.94 4.11 -29.21
N ARG A 160 19.44 4.98 -30.08
CA ARG A 160 18.91 6.29 -29.72
C ARG A 160 17.49 6.10 -29.16
N TRP A 161 17.35 6.14 -27.84
CA TRP A 161 16.04 6.13 -27.19
C TRP A 161 15.45 7.54 -27.22
N SER A 162 14.23 7.70 -27.75
CA SER A 162 13.50 8.97 -27.72
C SER A 162 12.43 8.92 -26.64
N CYS A 163 12.65 9.59 -25.51
CA CYS A 163 11.59 9.91 -24.56
C CYS A 163 10.84 11.15 -25.05
N SER A 164 9.60 10.99 -25.48
CA SER A 164 8.71 12.12 -25.73
C SER A 164 8.39 12.82 -24.40
N ARG A 165 8.58 14.14 -24.42
CA ARG A 165 8.45 15.12 -23.34
C ARG A 165 7.24 14.86 -22.42
N VAL A 166 7.46 15.06 -21.11
CA VAL A 166 6.45 15.12 -20.05
C VAL A 166 5.26 15.99 -20.50
N ALA A 167 4.10 15.38 -20.77
CA ALA A 167 2.86 16.08 -21.06
C ALA A 167 1.75 15.54 -20.15
N SER A 168 1.23 16.45 -19.32
CA SER A 168 0.17 16.34 -18.32
C SER A 168 -0.74 15.08 -18.37
N CYS A 169 -0.71 14.28 -17.30
CA CYS A 169 -1.74 13.28 -17.03
C CYS A 169 -3.00 13.96 -16.46
N ARG A 170 -4.02 14.19 -17.31
CA ARG A 170 -5.42 14.44 -16.91
C ARG A 170 -6.33 13.38 -17.55
N ARG A 171 -6.33 12.15 -17.04
CA ARG A 171 -7.44 11.16 -17.17
C ARG A 171 -7.12 9.85 -16.41
N PRO A 172 -8.14 9.08 -15.97
CA PRO A 172 -7.98 8.01 -14.97
C PRO A 172 -7.49 6.66 -15.51
N THR A 173 -7.15 6.56 -16.80
CA THR A 173 -6.67 5.32 -17.43
C THR A 173 -5.27 5.53 -18.01
N CYS A 174 -4.28 5.78 -17.15
CA CYS A 174 -2.88 5.78 -17.56
C CYS A 174 -2.29 4.37 -17.34
N SER A 175 -2.40 3.51 -18.36
CA SER A 175 -1.60 2.28 -18.49
C SER A 175 -0.20 2.54 -19.07
N ALA A 176 0.16 3.81 -19.32
CA ALA A 176 1.41 4.17 -19.97
C ALA A 176 2.45 4.63 -18.95
N CYS A 177 3.14 3.67 -18.33
CA CYS A 177 4.43 3.93 -17.70
C CYS A 177 5.48 3.06 -18.42
N CYS A 178 6.08 3.67 -19.43
CA CYS A 178 7.27 3.23 -20.18
C CYS A 178 7.23 1.80 -20.75
N THR A 179 6.47 1.58 -21.82
CA THR A 179 6.86 0.56 -22.80
C THR A 179 7.94 1.16 -23.72
N CYS A 180 9.20 0.92 -23.39
CA CYS A 180 10.31 1.14 -24.30
C CYS A 180 10.18 0.12 -25.45
N LYS A 181 9.49 0.50 -26.54
CA LYS A 181 9.42 -0.33 -27.76
C LYS A 181 10.66 -0.03 -28.60
N ALA A 182 11.58 -0.99 -28.71
CA ALA A 182 12.70 -0.91 -29.64
C ALA A 182 12.15 -0.80 -31.06
N THR A 183 12.27 0.37 -31.69
CA THR A 183 11.94 0.56 -33.11
C THR A 183 13.23 0.45 -33.92
N GLY A 184 13.73 -0.77 -34.07
CA GLY A 184 14.83 -1.05 -34.98
C GLY A 184 14.33 -1.06 -36.43
N LYS A 185 14.73 -0.09 -37.24
CA LYS A 185 14.83 -0.28 -38.69
C LYS A 185 16.30 -0.58 -38.99
N MET A 186 16.64 -1.85 -39.17
CA MET A 186 17.91 -2.23 -39.80
C MET A 186 17.94 -1.56 -41.18
N ARG A 187 18.88 -0.65 -41.41
CA ARG A 187 19.29 -0.30 -42.77
C ARG A 187 20.36 -1.31 -43.16
N SER A 188 20.01 -2.20 -44.07
CA SER A 188 20.96 -2.98 -44.85
C SER A 188 21.44 -2.11 -46.01
N ALA A 189 22.75 -1.81 -46.02
CA ALA A 189 23.64 -1.55 -47.16
C ALA A 189 24.86 -0.78 -46.66
#